data_AF-A0A9E6F155-F1
#
_entry.id   AF-A0A9E6F155-F1
#
_cell.length_a   1.000
_cell.length_b   1.000
_cell.length_c   1.000
_cell.angle_alpha   90.00
_cell.angle_beta   90.00
_cell.angle_gamma   90.00
#
_symmetry.space_group_name_H-M   'P 1'
#
loop_
_entity.id
_entity.type
_entity.pdbx_description
1 polymer ?
#
loop_
_entity_poly.entity_id
_entity_poly.type
_entity_poly.pdbx_seq_one_letter_code
_entity_poly.pdbx_strand_id
1 'polypeptide(L)'
;MRYVKVFLLLILGAVASAQARPIGQQQTPPPDTSATQQQIDKETPEEAFHNIMAETFHAMEEGDFQPIKIRAGELAQKATTWAEDEARKGSITPETKPLFARLVDGANDLAHAIDQRESDEQIEHELAMLHDLMHEIMEKRRN
;
A
#
# COMPACT_ATOMS: atom_id res chain seq x y z
N MET A 1 45.51 13.45 26.88
CA MET A 1 45.82 13.99 28.22
C MET A 1 44.64 14.84 28.69
N ARG A 2 44.38 14.82 30.00
CA ARG A 2 43.11 15.09 30.71
C ARG A 2 42.75 16.58 30.90
N TYR A 3 41.46 16.89 30.83
CA TYR A 3 40.70 17.88 31.64
C TYR A 3 39.22 17.44 31.62
N VAL A 4 38.71 16.66 32.57
CA VAL A 4 38.04 17.04 33.84
C VAL A 4 37.07 18.22 33.73
N LYS A 5 35.77 17.92 33.73
CA LYS A 5 34.80 18.66 34.57
C LYS A 5 33.57 17.81 34.88
N VAL A 6 33.49 17.44 36.15
CA VAL A 6 32.35 16.89 36.87
C VAL A 6 31.25 17.95 36.93
N PHE A 7 30.01 17.58 36.62
CA PHE A 7 28.84 18.22 37.23
C PHE A 7 27.79 17.14 37.52
N LEU A 8 27.84 16.68 38.77
CA LEU A 8 26.74 16.04 39.46
C LEU A 8 25.79 17.16 39.90
N LEU A 9 24.51 17.06 39.55
CA LEU A 9 23.48 17.84 40.23
C LEU A 9 22.17 17.06 40.28
N LEU A 10 21.98 16.40 41.42
CA LEU A 10 20.71 15.90 41.94
C LEU A 10 19.89 17.10 42.44
N ILE A 11 18.67 17.27 41.95
CA ILE A 11 17.61 17.96 42.72
C ILE A 11 16.35 17.11 42.68
N LEU A 12 15.92 16.76 43.89
CA LEU A 12 14.73 16.03 44.25
C LEU A 12 13.61 17.02 44.63
N GLY A 13 12.38 16.75 44.22
CA GLY A 13 11.17 17.07 44.99
C GLY A 13 10.35 18.30 44.57
N ALA A 14 9.10 18.08 44.17
CA ALA A 14 7.90 18.26 45.00
C ALA A 14 6.64 18.52 44.14
N VAL A 15 5.56 17.84 44.54
CA VAL A 15 4.22 17.85 43.93
C VAL A 15 3.44 19.06 44.45
N ALA A 16 2.66 19.72 43.58
CA ALA A 16 1.53 20.54 44.02
C ALA A 16 0.39 20.50 42.98
N SER A 17 -0.73 19.90 43.38
CA SER A 17 -1.99 19.88 42.65
C SER A 17 -2.69 21.23 42.76
N ALA A 18 -3.15 21.78 41.64
CA ALA A 18 -4.15 22.85 41.62
C ALA A 18 -5.35 22.37 40.81
N GLN A 19 -6.49 22.21 41.49
CA GLN A 19 -7.77 21.97 40.86
C GLN A 19 -8.37 23.31 40.44
N ALA A 20 -8.77 23.44 39.17
CA ALA A 20 -9.68 24.49 38.71
C ALA A 20 -10.93 23.82 38.11
N ARG A 21 -12.10 24.27 38.57
CA ARG A 21 -13.44 23.81 38.17
C ARG A 21 -13.88 24.44 36.84
N PRO A 22 -14.84 23.84 36.11
CA PRO A 22 -15.13 24.15 34.71
C PRO A 22 -16.27 25.19 34.58
N ILE A 23 -16.10 26.18 33.70
CA ILE A 23 -17.22 26.95 33.12
C ILE A 23 -16.91 27.22 31.64
N GLY A 24 -17.72 26.58 30.78
CA GLY A 24 -18.14 27.01 29.45
C GLY A 24 -17.12 27.68 28.53
N GLN A 25 -16.47 26.87 27.68
CA GLN A 25 -16.23 27.30 26.30
C GLN A 25 -16.70 26.21 25.34
N GLN A 26 -17.51 26.66 24.41
CA GLN A 26 -18.22 25.96 23.36
C GLN A 26 -17.20 25.25 22.48
N GLN A 27 -17.08 23.93 22.66
CA GLN A 27 -16.39 23.07 21.72
C GLN A 27 -17.23 23.04 20.46
N THR A 28 -16.77 23.71 19.41
CA THR A 28 -17.13 23.30 18.04
C THR A 28 -16.77 21.81 17.93
N PRO A 29 -17.68 20.94 17.50
CA PRO A 29 -17.35 19.53 17.37
C PRO A 29 -16.12 19.39 16.45
N PRO A 30 -15.17 18.51 16.78
CA PRO A 30 -14.10 18.18 15.85
C PRO A 30 -14.73 17.71 14.52
N PRO A 31 -14.12 17.98 13.36
CA PRO A 31 -14.57 17.37 12.12
C PRO A 31 -14.59 15.85 12.33
N ASP A 32 -15.74 15.26 12.03
CA ASP A 32 -16.07 13.85 12.27
C ASP A 32 -14.90 12.93 11.93
N THR A 33 -14.10 12.62 12.94
CA THR A 33 -13.11 11.54 12.89
C THR A 33 -13.86 10.24 13.23
N SER A 34 -14.96 10.02 12.50
CA SER A 34 -15.88 8.89 12.67
C SER A 34 -16.29 8.30 11.32
N ALA A 35 -15.78 8.83 10.19
CA ALA A 35 -15.99 8.27 8.86
C ALA A 35 -14.87 7.32 8.39
N THR A 36 -13.76 7.18 9.13
CA THR A 36 -12.60 6.42 8.64
C THR A 36 -12.45 5.02 9.25
N GLN A 37 -13.10 4.71 10.37
CA GLN A 37 -12.89 3.42 11.05
C GLN A 37 -13.98 2.37 10.79
N GLN A 38 -15.09 2.73 10.15
CA GLN A 38 -16.22 1.82 9.88
C GLN A 38 -16.41 1.45 8.40
N GLN A 39 -15.46 1.82 7.54
CA GLN A 39 -15.47 1.48 6.11
C GLN A 39 -14.26 0.64 5.67
N ILE A 40 -13.38 0.21 6.60
CA ILE A 40 -12.19 -0.63 6.32
C ILE A 40 -12.47 -2.14 6.40
N ASP A 41 -13.73 -2.55 6.42
CA ASP A 41 -14.10 -3.98 6.45
C ASP A 41 -14.85 -4.35 5.17
N LYS A 42 -14.11 -4.59 4.07
CA LYS A 42 -14.50 -5.52 2.97
C LYS A 42 -13.58 -5.56 1.73
N GLU A 43 -12.49 -4.80 1.64
CA GLU A 43 -11.62 -4.88 0.46
C GLU A 43 -11.02 -6.29 0.31
N THR A 44 -11.31 -6.93 -0.81
CA THR A 44 -10.72 -8.23 -1.17
C THR A 44 -9.30 -8.05 -1.70
N PRO A 45 -8.43 -9.08 -1.63
CA PRO A 45 -7.10 -9.02 -2.23
C PRO A 45 -7.10 -8.68 -3.73
N GLU A 46 -8.13 -9.12 -4.45
CA GLU A 46 -8.37 -8.75 -5.86
C GLU A 46 -8.60 -7.25 -6.02
N GLU A 47 -9.54 -6.68 -5.26
CA GLU A 47 -9.83 -5.25 -5.28
C GLU A 47 -8.61 -4.42 -4.87
N ALA A 48 -7.87 -4.88 -3.86
CA ALA A 48 -6.66 -4.20 -3.40
C ALA A 48 -5.54 -4.18 -4.47
N PHE A 49 -5.40 -5.26 -5.26
CA PHE A 49 -4.50 -5.26 -6.41
C PHE A 49 -5.01 -4.32 -7.52
N HIS A 50 -6.29 -4.45 -7.88
CA HIS A 50 -6.90 -3.67 -8.94
C HIS A 50 -6.86 -2.16 -8.66
N ASN A 51 -7.05 -1.74 -7.40
CA ASN A 51 -7.03 -0.32 -7.03
C ASN A 51 -5.65 0.32 -7.27
N ILE A 52 -4.55 -0.35 -6.86
CA ILE A 52 -3.18 0.16 -7.12
C ILE A 52 -2.91 0.14 -8.63
N MET A 53 -3.30 -0.95 -9.31
CA MET A 53 -3.14 -1.08 -10.76
C MET A 53 -3.84 0.07 -11.49
N ALA A 54 -5.11 0.34 -11.20
CA ALA A 54 -5.89 1.39 -11.86
C ALA A 54 -5.29 2.79 -11.61
N GLU A 55 -4.94 3.12 -10.36
CA GLU A 55 -4.35 4.42 -10.02
C GLU A 55 -3.00 4.65 -10.73
N THR A 56 -2.17 3.62 -10.82
CA THR A 56 -0.84 3.72 -11.44
C THR A 56 -0.90 3.67 -12.96
N PHE A 57 -1.80 2.86 -13.53
CA PHE A 57 -2.02 2.74 -14.96
C PHE A 57 -2.60 4.03 -15.55
N HIS A 58 -3.65 4.60 -14.95
CA HIS A 58 -4.24 5.84 -15.45
C HIS A 58 -3.29 7.04 -15.38
N ALA A 59 -2.49 7.15 -14.32
CA ALA A 59 -1.46 8.18 -14.25
C ALA A 59 -0.40 8.00 -15.37
N MET A 60 0.00 6.75 -15.63
CA MET A 60 0.92 6.42 -16.72
C MET A 60 0.35 6.77 -18.10
N GLU A 61 -0.95 6.55 -18.35
CA GLU A 61 -1.60 6.96 -19.61
C GLU A 61 -1.52 8.48 -19.86
N GLU A 62 -1.42 9.27 -18.80
CA GLU A 62 -1.22 10.72 -18.84
C GLU A 62 0.27 11.13 -18.88
N GLY A 63 1.18 10.15 -18.91
CA GLY A 63 2.64 10.34 -18.90
C GLY A 63 3.25 10.54 -17.51
N ASP A 64 2.48 10.36 -16.43
CA ASP A 64 3.00 10.41 -15.06
C ASP A 64 3.38 9.00 -14.55
N PHE A 65 4.68 8.70 -14.66
CA PHE A 65 5.27 7.46 -14.17
C PHE A 65 5.63 7.51 -12.67
N GLN A 66 5.48 8.65 -11.98
CA GLN A 66 5.85 8.75 -10.56
C GLN A 66 5.04 7.78 -9.68
N PRO A 67 3.71 7.63 -9.84
CA PRO A 67 2.94 6.72 -9.01
C PRO A 67 3.41 5.27 -9.11
N ILE A 68 3.64 4.74 -10.32
CA ILE A 68 4.12 3.37 -10.46
C ILE A 68 5.54 3.20 -9.91
N LYS A 69 6.43 4.17 -10.13
CA LYS A 69 7.80 4.15 -9.59
C LYS A 69 7.84 4.09 -8.06
N ILE A 70 6.84 4.67 -7.39
CA ILE A 70 6.73 4.65 -5.92
C ILE A 70 6.08 3.34 -5.43
N ARG A 71 5.16 2.76 -6.20
CA ARG A 71 4.23 1.72 -5.73
C ARG A 71 4.44 0.34 -6.33
N ALA A 72 5.41 0.14 -7.23
CA ALA A 72 5.63 -1.16 -7.85
C ALA A 72 5.86 -2.30 -6.83
N GLY A 73 6.57 -2.03 -5.74
CA GLY A 73 6.72 -3.01 -4.65
C GLY A 73 5.40 -3.33 -3.94
N GLU A 74 4.52 -2.34 -3.76
CA GLU A 74 3.16 -2.55 -3.23
C GLU A 74 2.32 -3.39 -4.19
N LEU A 75 2.37 -3.08 -5.49
CA LEU A 75 1.66 -3.81 -6.54
C LEU A 75 2.08 -5.29 -6.57
N ALA A 76 3.39 -5.57 -6.49
CA ALA A 76 3.94 -6.93 -6.44
C ALA A 76 3.47 -7.71 -5.19
N GLN A 77 3.46 -7.06 -4.02
CA GLN A 77 2.93 -7.66 -2.80
C GLN A 77 1.44 -7.98 -2.93
N LYS A 78 0.65 -7.09 -3.54
CA LYS A 78 -0.79 -7.30 -3.75
C LYS A 78 -1.07 -8.41 -4.76
N ALA A 79 -0.28 -8.53 -5.83
CA ALA A 79 -0.37 -9.64 -6.78
C ALA A 79 -0.17 -10.99 -6.08
N THR A 80 0.87 -11.08 -5.24
CA THR A 80 1.17 -12.26 -4.44
C THR A 80 0.03 -12.59 -3.48
N THR A 81 -0.47 -11.59 -2.76
CA THR A 81 -1.57 -11.75 -1.80
C THR A 81 -2.85 -12.24 -2.48
N TRP A 82 -3.17 -11.72 -3.66
CA TRP A 82 -4.32 -12.17 -4.44
C TRP A 82 -4.17 -13.64 -4.89
N ALA A 83 -3.03 -14.01 -5.45
CA ALA A 83 -2.77 -15.39 -5.86
C ALA A 83 -2.85 -16.38 -4.68
N GLU A 84 -2.29 -16.04 -3.52
CA GLU A 84 -2.35 -16.87 -2.32
C GLU A 84 -3.77 -17.01 -1.76
N ASP A 85 -4.56 -15.94 -1.80
CA ASP A 85 -5.94 -15.95 -1.34
C ASP A 85 -6.82 -16.84 -2.23
N GLU A 86 -6.67 -16.76 -3.55
CA GLU A 86 -7.36 -17.63 -4.50
C GLU A 86 -6.94 -19.09 -4.35
N ALA A 87 -5.65 -19.35 -4.07
CA ALA A 87 -5.18 -20.69 -3.76
C ALA A 87 -5.84 -21.25 -2.49
N ARG A 88 -5.92 -20.44 -1.42
CA ARG A 88 -6.54 -20.81 -0.14
C ARG A 88 -8.03 -21.10 -0.27
N LYS A 89 -8.73 -20.33 -1.12
CA LYS A 89 -10.15 -20.51 -1.43
C LYS A 89 -10.41 -21.73 -2.32
N GLY A 90 -9.39 -22.30 -2.94
CA GLY A 90 -9.53 -23.37 -3.94
C GLY A 90 -10.08 -22.86 -5.28
N SER A 91 -9.97 -21.57 -5.55
CA SER A 91 -10.47 -20.90 -6.76
C SER A 91 -9.49 -20.93 -7.93
N ILE A 92 -8.25 -21.39 -7.71
CA ILE A 92 -7.27 -21.58 -8.79
C ILE A 92 -7.64 -22.82 -9.61
N THR A 93 -7.86 -22.61 -10.91
CA THR A 93 -8.12 -23.66 -11.89
C THR A 93 -6.85 -23.96 -12.70
N PRO A 94 -6.81 -25.07 -13.48
CA PRO A 94 -5.69 -25.31 -14.40
C PRO A 94 -5.48 -24.17 -15.41
N GLU A 95 -6.55 -23.44 -15.78
CA GLU A 95 -6.48 -22.31 -16.72
C GLU A 95 -5.93 -21.04 -16.04
N THR A 96 -6.36 -20.74 -14.81
CA THR A 96 -5.94 -19.50 -14.12
C THR A 96 -4.60 -19.63 -13.41
N LYS A 97 -4.17 -20.85 -13.05
CA LYS A 97 -2.90 -21.11 -12.39
C LYS A 97 -1.68 -20.49 -13.11
N PRO A 98 -1.46 -20.71 -14.42
CA PRO A 98 -0.34 -20.08 -15.11
C PRO A 98 -0.48 -18.55 -15.20
N LEU A 99 -1.70 -18.02 -15.23
CA LEU A 99 -1.94 -16.57 -15.28
C LEU A 99 -1.57 -15.90 -13.96
N PHE A 100 -1.96 -16.48 -12.82
CA PHE A 100 -1.55 -16.00 -11.50
C PHE A 100 -0.03 -16.03 -11.31
N ALA A 101 0.64 -17.10 -11.78
CA ALA A 101 2.09 -17.15 -11.75
C ALA A 101 2.72 -16.00 -12.56
N ARG A 102 2.26 -15.80 -13.80
CA ARG A 102 2.72 -14.69 -14.65
C ARG A 102 2.43 -13.30 -14.05
N LEU A 103 1.28 -13.13 -13.39
CA LEU A 103 0.93 -11.88 -12.73
C LEU A 103 1.90 -11.57 -11.57
N VAL A 104 2.20 -12.57 -10.73
CA VAL A 104 3.13 -12.42 -9.61
C VAL A 104 4.55 -12.17 -10.12
N ASP A 105 5.03 -12.98 -11.07
CA ASP A 105 6.38 -12.83 -11.63
C ASP A 105 6.54 -11.47 -12.31
N GLY A 106 5.61 -11.10 -13.20
CA GLY A 106 5.66 -9.83 -13.91
C GLY A 106 5.58 -8.61 -12.99
N ALA A 107 4.83 -8.68 -11.88
CA ALA A 107 4.77 -7.57 -10.93
C ALA A 107 6.08 -7.42 -10.15
N ASN A 108 6.77 -8.52 -9.84
CA ASN A 108 8.12 -8.48 -9.28
C ASN A 108 9.15 -7.98 -10.30
N ASP A 109 9.04 -8.41 -11.55
CA ASP A 109 9.91 -7.94 -12.64
C ASP A 109 9.76 -6.42 -12.85
N LEU A 110 8.53 -5.90 -12.84
CA LEU A 110 8.28 -4.45 -12.90
C LEU A 110 8.92 -3.68 -11.74
N ALA A 111 8.79 -4.20 -10.51
CA ALA A 111 9.46 -3.61 -9.36
C ALA A 111 10.99 -3.62 -9.54
N HIS A 112 11.54 -4.70 -10.09
CA HIS A 112 12.96 -4.80 -10.39
C HIS A 112 13.41 -3.83 -11.49
N ALA A 113 12.67 -3.72 -12.59
CA ALA A 113 12.94 -2.80 -13.69
C ALA A 113 12.99 -1.34 -13.21
N ILE A 114 12.06 -0.96 -12.32
CA ILE A 114 12.06 0.36 -11.68
C ILE A 114 13.31 0.57 -10.80
N ASP A 115 13.70 -0.43 -10.02
CA ASP A 115 14.93 -0.38 -9.20
C ASP A 115 16.20 -0.27 -10.08
N GLN A 116 16.20 -0.91 -11.25
CA GLN A 116 17.27 -0.80 -12.25
C GLN A 116 17.19 0.49 -13.09
N ARG A 117 16.18 1.33 -12.87
CA ARG A 117 15.94 2.58 -13.61
C ARG A 117 15.80 2.35 -15.11
N GLU A 118 15.04 1.33 -15.48
CA GLU A 118 14.67 1.11 -16.88
C GLU A 118 13.85 2.27 -17.45
N SER A 119 13.69 2.30 -18.77
CA SER A 119 13.01 3.39 -19.47
C SER A 119 11.53 3.43 -19.15
N ASP A 120 10.93 4.62 -19.30
CA ASP A 120 9.48 4.79 -19.15
C ASP A 120 8.70 3.94 -20.17
N GLU A 121 9.24 3.74 -21.39
CA GLU A 121 8.68 2.83 -22.39
C GLU A 121 8.62 1.37 -21.90
N GLN A 122 9.66 0.90 -21.22
CA GLN A 122 9.66 -0.45 -20.65
C GLN A 122 8.66 -0.56 -19.50
N ILE A 123 8.62 0.44 -18.61
CA ILE A 123 7.67 0.49 -17.49
C ILE A 123 6.22 0.49 -18.00
N GLU A 124 5.93 1.27 -19.05
CA GLU A 124 4.62 1.31 -19.71
C GLU A 124 4.23 -0.07 -20.25
N HIS A 125 5.14 -0.71 -20.99
CA HIS A 125 4.90 -2.03 -21.56
C HIS A 125 4.62 -3.09 -20.48
N GLU A 126 5.42 -3.12 -19.42
CA GLU A 126 5.25 -4.07 -18.31
C GLU A 126 3.97 -3.82 -17.53
N LEU A 127 3.64 -2.56 -17.24
CA LEU A 127 2.42 -2.21 -16.52
C LEU A 127 1.17 -2.56 -17.34
N ALA A 128 1.18 -2.31 -18.66
CA ALA A 128 0.11 -2.71 -19.56
C ALA A 128 -0.07 -4.23 -19.63
N MET A 129 1.03 -4.99 -19.70
CA MET A 129 0.97 -6.45 -19.66
C MET A 129 0.32 -6.95 -18.36
N LEU A 130 0.63 -6.34 -17.21
CA LEU A 130 0.03 -6.74 -15.93
C LEU A 130 -1.46 -6.40 -15.85
N HIS A 131 -1.85 -5.24 -16.38
CA HIS A 131 -3.26 -4.86 -16.51
C HIS A 131 -4.04 -5.89 -17.33
N ASP A 132 -3.51 -6.32 -18.48
CA ASP A 132 -4.15 -7.31 -19.35
C ASP A 132 -4.23 -8.70 -18.69
N LEU A 133 -3.16 -9.12 -18.01
CA LEU A 133 -3.14 -10.37 -17.24
C LEU A 133 -4.22 -10.41 -16.16
N MET A 134 -4.41 -9.30 -15.43
CA MET A 134 -5.46 -9.19 -14.42
C MET A 134 -6.84 -9.38 -15.05
N HIS A 135 -7.13 -8.69 -16.16
CA HIS A 135 -8.42 -8.86 -16.85
C HIS A 135 -8.61 -10.28 -17.40
N GLU A 136 -7.57 -10.91 -17.93
CA GLU A 136 -7.62 -12.30 -18.40
C GLU A 136 -7.99 -13.25 -17.23
N ILE A 137 -7.36 -13.09 -16.07
CA ILE A 137 -7.69 -13.86 -14.86
C ILE A 137 -9.16 -13.64 -14.47
N MET A 138 -9.62 -12.39 -14.46
CA MET A 138 -11.00 -12.04 -14.10
C MET A 138 -12.02 -12.65 -15.07
N GLU A 139 -11.72 -12.64 -16.37
CA GLU A 139 -12.56 -13.27 -17.40
C GLU A 139 -12.64 -14.78 -17.20
N LYS A 140 -11.50 -15.45 -17.04
CA LYS A 140 -11.44 -16.91 -16.85
C LYS A 140 -12.08 -17.40 -15.57
N ARG A 141 -12.19 -16.57 -14.52
CA ARG A 141 -12.87 -16.92 -13.27
C ARG A 141 -14.39 -16.77 -13.34
N ARG A 142 -14.93 -16.06 -14.34
CA ARG A 142 -16.38 -15.82 -14.52
C ARG A 142 -17.08 -16.82 -15.44
N ASN A 143 -16.31 -17.54 -16.26
CA ASN A 143 -16.79 -18.47 -17.29
C ASN A 143 -16.58 -19.93 -16.87
#